data_AF-A0A3Q2XFY6-F1
#
_entry.id   AF-A0A3Q2XFY6-F1
#
_cell.length_a   1.000
_cell.length_b   1.000
_cell.length_c   1.000
_cell.angle_alpha   90.00
_cell.angle_beta   90.00
_cell.angle_gamma   90.00
#
_symmetry.space_group_name_H-M   'P 1'
#
loop_
_entity.id
_entity.type
_entity.pdbx_description
1 polymer ?
#
loop_
_entity_poly.entity_id
_entity_poly.type
_entity_poly.pdbx_seq_one_letter_code
_entity_poly.pdbx_strand_id
1 'polypeptide(L)'
;MASTSDCCGERVDKLKQQVFVMRKEIKNLRQMLNNATRAHRKHMLSIESAVSKVGAWEQKKSQPPPTSPQTALEHGNDSRKIQTLPIGYIHSCFTEKNGTPRQPTICGSSRAELQLEQSVFNNPEHALVGLEQFSHIWVIFLFHKNGHLSHKAKVKPPRLNGKRVGLYSTRSPHRPNALGLTLAKLDKIVGPSDSERPRFRFLRSSDEAAAAIRGVLSADPRSVYRRTRCKDKLFFFTLDTADITCWFGPGFAEVLQIQPVQCPVDSK
;
A
#
# COMPACT_ATOMS: atom_id res chain seq x y z
N MET A 1 -70.76 -27.72 34.44
CA MET A 1 -70.58 -26.70 33.38
C MET A 1 -69.67 -25.61 33.91
N ALA A 2 -68.38 -25.65 33.61
CA ALA A 2 -67.45 -24.55 33.92
C ALA A 2 -66.19 -24.69 33.07
N SER A 3 -66.14 -24.03 31.91
CA SER A 3 -64.89 -23.88 31.12
C SER A 3 -65.04 -22.81 30.04
N THR A 4 -65.21 -21.55 30.42
CA THR A 4 -65.08 -20.42 29.48
C THR A 4 -64.41 -19.17 30.07
N SER A 5 -64.05 -19.15 31.36
CA SER A 5 -63.56 -17.92 32.02
C SER A 5 -62.04 -17.70 31.97
N ASP A 6 -61.22 -18.74 31.74
CA ASP A 6 -59.75 -18.64 31.91
C ASP A 6 -59.00 -18.14 30.65
N CYS A 7 -59.55 -18.35 29.46
CA CYS A 7 -58.88 -18.00 28.20
C CYS A 7 -58.86 -16.49 27.92
N CYS A 8 -59.79 -15.73 28.51
CA CYS A 8 -59.91 -14.29 28.29
C CYS A 8 -58.85 -13.49 29.07
N GLY A 9 -58.54 -13.91 30.30
CA GLY A 9 -57.56 -13.25 31.17
C GLY A 9 -56.14 -13.29 30.59
N GLU A 10 -55.68 -14.48 30.18
CA GLU A 10 -54.34 -14.64 29.59
C GLU A 10 -54.17 -13.82 28.30
N ARG A 11 -55.23 -13.70 27.50
CA ARG A 11 -55.18 -12.95 26.23
C ARG A 11 -55.10 -11.45 26.48
N VAL A 12 -55.81 -10.96 27.50
CA VAL A 12 -55.73 -9.56 27.93
C VAL A 12 -54.35 -9.23 28.50
N ASP A 13 -53.74 -10.13 29.27
CA ASP A 13 -52.41 -9.88 29.85
C ASP A 13 -51.29 -9.94 28.80
N LYS A 14 -51.39 -10.82 27.79
CA LYS A 14 -50.51 -10.80 26.61
C LYS A 14 -50.61 -9.47 25.85
N LEU A 15 -51.83 -8.95 25.64
CA LEU A 15 -52.04 -7.66 24.97
C LEU A 15 -51.48 -6.49 25.81
N LYS A 16 -51.67 -6.49 27.13
CA LYS A 16 -51.08 -5.48 28.03
C LYS A 16 -49.55 -5.50 27.95
N GLN A 17 -48.95 -6.69 27.93
CA GLN A 17 -47.50 -6.84 27.80
C GLN A 17 -47.00 -6.32 26.45
N GLN A 18 -47.70 -6.60 25.35
CA GLN A 18 -47.35 -6.06 24.04
C GLN A 18 -47.46 -4.54 23.99
N VAL A 19 -48.52 -3.96 24.55
CA VAL A 19 -48.68 -2.50 24.64
C VAL A 19 -47.56 -1.88 25.49
N PHE A 20 -47.14 -2.54 26.58
CA PHE A 20 -46.01 -2.09 27.39
C PHE A 20 -44.69 -2.07 26.61
N VAL A 21 -44.40 -3.15 25.87
CA VAL A 21 -43.21 -3.23 25.00
C VAL A 21 -43.25 -2.16 23.92
N MET A 22 -44.37 -2.00 23.21
CA MET A 22 -44.52 -0.98 22.18
C MET A 22 -44.35 0.44 22.73
N ARG A 23 -44.87 0.74 23.92
CA ARG A 23 -44.67 2.04 24.57
C ARG A 23 -43.19 2.29 24.90
N LYS A 24 -42.48 1.26 25.34
CA LYS A 24 -41.04 1.33 25.60
C LYS A 24 -40.24 1.55 24.32
N GLU A 25 -40.59 0.86 23.24
CA GLU A 25 -39.97 1.04 21.92
C GLU A 25 -40.23 2.43 21.36
N ILE A 26 -41.47 2.94 21.42
CA ILE A 26 -41.79 4.32 21.01
C ILE A 26 -40.98 5.34 21.80
N LYS A 27 -40.79 5.12 23.12
CA LYS A 27 -39.94 5.98 23.94
C LYS A 27 -38.48 5.93 23.48
N ASN A 28 -37.94 4.74 23.20
CA ASN A 28 -36.58 4.56 22.69
C ASN A 28 -36.40 5.23 21.33
N LEU A 29 -37.34 5.05 20.40
CA LEU A 29 -37.29 5.66 19.06
C LEU A 29 -37.34 7.18 19.14
N ARG A 30 -38.20 7.76 19.99
CA ARG A 30 -38.22 9.21 20.24
C ARG A 30 -36.90 9.72 20.81
N GLN A 31 -36.27 8.97 21.71
CA GLN A 31 -34.97 9.32 22.26
C GLN A 31 -33.86 9.27 21.19
N MET A 32 -33.85 8.24 20.35
CA MET A 32 -32.92 8.12 19.22
C MET A 32 -33.08 9.28 18.24
N LEU A 33 -34.33 9.63 17.88
CA LEU A 33 -34.61 10.76 17.00
C LEU A 33 -34.11 12.09 17.60
N ASN A 34 -34.38 12.34 18.89
CA ASN A 34 -33.90 13.55 19.56
C ASN A 34 -32.36 13.62 19.63
N ASN A 35 -31.69 12.48 19.76
CA ASN A 35 -30.23 12.42 19.73
C ASN A 35 -29.69 12.67 18.33
N ALA A 36 -30.30 12.08 17.30
CA ALA A 36 -29.94 12.30 15.89
C ALA A 36 -30.14 13.76 15.47
N THR A 37 -31.25 14.39 15.85
CA THR A 37 -31.51 15.81 15.57
C THR A 37 -30.50 16.72 16.26
N ARG A 38 -30.11 16.41 17.51
CA ARG A 38 -29.07 17.16 18.22
C ARG A 38 -27.69 17.02 17.57
N ALA A 39 -27.34 15.80 17.15
CA ALA A 39 -26.11 15.55 16.41
C ALA A 39 -26.11 16.34 15.10
N HIS A 40 -27.18 16.25 14.30
CA HIS A 40 -27.32 16.97 13.04
C HIS A 40 -27.19 18.49 13.23
N ARG A 41 -27.84 19.06 14.26
CA ARG A 41 -27.72 20.49 14.59
C ARG A 41 -26.27 20.88 14.91
N LYS A 42 -25.55 20.05 15.67
CA LYS A 42 -24.14 20.28 15.99
C LYS A 42 -23.26 20.24 14.73
N HIS A 43 -23.50 19.28 13.83
CA HIS A 43 -22.80 19.20 12.56
C HIS A 43 -23.07 20.43 11.68
N MET A 44 -24.32 20.88 11.58
CA MET A 44 -24.69 22.08 10.84
C MET A 44 -23.99 23.33 11.38
N LEU A 45 -23.99 23.54 12.70
CA LEU A 45 -23.26 24.66 13.32
C LEU A 45 -21.74 24.59 13.08
N SER A 46 -21.18 23.37 13.06
CA SER A 46 -19.76 23.17 12.75
C SER A 46 -19.45 23.51 11.29
N ILE A 47 -20.34 23.17 10.36
CA ILE A 47 -20.21 23.51 8.94
C ILE A 47 -20.33 25.03 8.76
N GLU A 48 -21.33 25.67 9.36
CA GLU A 48 -21.51 27.14 9.30
C GLU A 48 -20.30 27.88 9.87
N SER A 49 -19.72 27.40 10.97
CA SER A 49 -18.49 27.96 11.54
C SER A 49 -17.28 27.77 10.62
N ALA A 50 -17.13 26.59 10.01
CA ALA A 50 -16.06 26.33 9.07
C ALA A 50 -16.17 27.20 7.80
N VAL A 51 -17.37 27.34 7.25
CA VAL A 51 -17.63 28.19 6.08
C VAL A 51 -17.41 29.67 6.40
N SER A 52 -17.83 30.13 7.59
CA SER A 52 -17.57 31.51 8.04
C SER A 52 -16.09 31.81 8.23
N LYS A 53 -15.30 30.83 8.70
CA LYS A 53 -13.84 30.94 8.80
C LYS A 53 -13.17 31.01 7.43
N VAL A 54 -13.67 30.30 6.43
CA VAL A 54 -13.19 30.39 5.04
C VAL A 54 -13.50 31.77 4.46
N GLY A 55 -14.68 32.35 4.73
CA GLY A 55 -15.02 33.72 4.33
C GLY A 55 -14.19 34.81 5.01
N ALA A 56 -13.84 34.62 6.29
CA ALA A 56 -12.99 35.57 7.02
C ALA A 56 -11.49 35.50 6.64
N TRP A 57 -11.03 34.35 6.14
CA TRP A 57 -9.65 34.15 5.67
C TRP A 57 -9.34 35.01 4.44
N GLU A 58 -10.33 35.36 3.63
CA GLU A 58 -10.14 36.28 2.49
C GLU A 58 -9.85 37.73 2.91
N GLN A 59 -10.13 38.14 4.16
CA GLN A 59 -9.94 39.52 4.61
C GLN A 59 -8.74 39.77 5.53
N LYS A 60 -8.19 38.76 6.21
CA LYS A 60 -7.03 38.92 7.12
C LYS A 60 -5.74 38.39 6.51
N LYS A 61 -5.12 39.17 5.64
CA LYS A 61 -3.74 38.94 5.15
C LYS A 61 -2.81 40.08 5.62
N SER A 62 -2.63 40.26 6.93
CA SER A 62 -1.57 41.14 7.47
C SER A 62 -1.31 40.92 8.97
N GLN A 63 -0.07 40.50 9.27
CA GLN A 63 0.69 40.45 10.54
C GLN A 63 0.80 39.11 11.33
N PRO A 64 2.02 38.73 11.81
CA PRO A 64 2.27 37.49 12.57
C PRO A 64 2.51 37.72 14.09
N PRO A 65 2.33 36.69 14.95
CA PRO A 65 2.94 36.63 16.28
C PRO A 65 3.82 35.36 16.52
N PRO A 66 4.56 35.26 17.65
CA PRO A 66 5.86 34.57 17.73
C PRO A 66 5.90 33.14 18.34
N THR A 67 7.03 32.45 18.06
CA THR A 67 7.76 31.28 18.65
C THR A 67 7.34 30.76 20.05
N SER A 68 7.35 29.47 20.44
CA SER A 68 7.98 28.17 20.02
C SER A 68 7.39 26.99 20.88
N PRO A 69 7.80 25.69 20.81
CA PRO A 69 8.45 24.87 19.77
C PRO A 69 7.56 23.72 19.22
N GLN A 70 8.01 23.12 18.13
CA GLN A 70 7.26 22.39 17.09
C GLN A 70 7.12 20.88 17.32
N THR A 71 6.15 20.26 16.63
CA THR A 71 6.51 19.20 15.66
C THR A 71 5.55 19.15 14.47
N ALA A 72 5.95 19.89 13.44
CA ALA A 72 5.80 19.61 12.01
C ALA A 72 4.41 19.31 11.42
N LEU A 73 3.61 20.37 11.25
CA LEU A 73 2.91 20.70 10.01
C LEU A 73 2.71 22.22 10.05
N GLU A 74 2.75 22.88 8.89
CA GLU A 74 2.74 24.35 8.74
C GLU A 74 4.12 25.02 8.80
N HIS A 75 4.92 24.77 7.75
CA HIS A 75 5.73 25.85 7.20
C HIS A 75 4.91 26.53 6.10
N GLY A 76 4.39 27.71 6.42
CA GLY A 76 3.88 28.63 5.42
C GLY A 76 5.01 29.09 4.51
N ASN A 77 5.00 28.57 3.28
CA ASN A 77 5.65 29.20 2.14
C ASN A 77 4.62 29.19 1.00
N ASP A 78 4.51 30.29 0.27
CA ASP A 78 3.52 30.53 -0.79
C ASP A 78 3.77 29.60 -2.00
N SER A 79 3.44 28.32 -1.83
CA SER A 79 3.60 27.26 -2.81
C SER A 79 2.55 26.19 -2.52
N ARG A 80 1.34 26.38 -3.08
CA ARG A 80 0.28 25.35 -3.16
C ARG A 80 0.68 24.15 -4.05
N LYS A 81 1.91 23.65 -3.88
CA LYS A 81 2.48 22.54 -4.65
C LYS A 81 2.41 21.28 -3.81
N ILE A 82 1.68 20.29 -4.30
CA ILE A 82 1.65 18.95 -3.71
C ILE A 82 2.85 18.20 -4.24
N GLN A 83 3.70 17.69 -3.35
CA GLN A 83 4.76 16.75 -3.70
C GLN A 83 4.26 15.33 -3.44
N THR A 84 4.51 14.43 -4.39
CA THR A 84 4.12 13.01 -4.29
C THR A 84 5.34 12.15 -4.58
N LEU A 85 5.50 11.07 -3.82
CA LEU A 85 6.49 10.04 -4.10
C LEU A 85 5.84 8.96 -4.98
N PRO A 86 6.56 8.41 -5.98
CA PRO A 86 6.07 7.26 -6.72
C PRO A 86 5.96 6.04 -5.78
N ILE A 87 4.88 5.27 -5.92
CA ILE A 87 4.69 4.02 -5.16
C ILE A 87 5.26 2.79 -5.88
N GLY A 88 5.65 2.96 -7.15
CA GLY A 88 6.07 1.88 -8.03
C GLY A 88 6.18 2.32 -9.49
N TYR A 89 6.67 1.42 -10.33
CA TYR A 89 6.95 1.65 -11.75
C TYR A 89 6.23 0.61 -12.61
N ILE A 90 5.74 1.05 -13.76
CA ILE A 90 5.04 0.19 -14.72
C ILE A 90 5.95 -0.17 -15.89
N HIS A 91 6.08 -1.46 -16.16
CA HIS A 91 6.77 -2.03 -17.30
C HIS A 91 5.75 -2.57 -18.29
N SER A 92 5.85 -2.20 -19.56
CA SER A 92 4.93 -2.63 -20.60
C SER A 92 5.65 -2.85 -21.92
N CYS A 93 4.96 -3.44 -22.90
CA CYS A 93 5.47 -3.56 -24.26
C CYS A 93 5.65 -2.22 -25.00
N PHE A 94 5.27 -1.08 -24.39
CA PHE A 94 5.42 0.25 -24.97
C PHE A 94 6.58 0.99 -24.28
N THR A 95 7.77 0.93 -24.87
CA THR A 95 8.99 1.59 -24.36
C THR A 95 9.04 3.08 -24.70
N GLU A 96 8.45 3.45 -25.82
CA GLU A 96 8.41 4.81 -26.34
C GLU A 96 7.00 5.40 -26.42
N LYS A 97 6.92 6.73 -26.40
CA LYS A 97 5.67 7.47 -26.63
C LYS A 97 5.08 7.15 -28.00
N ASN A 98 5.94 7.00 -29.01
CA ASN A 98 5.54 6.63 -30.36
C ASN A 98 5.10 5.17 -30.35
N GLY A 99 3.91 4.88 -30.90
CA GLY A 99 3.33 3.53 -30.87
C GLY A 99 2.52 3.22 -29.60
N THR A 100 2.65 4.00 -28.51
CA THR A 100 1.76 3.85 -27.35
C THR A 100 0.31 4.19 -27.75
N PRO A 101 -0.66 3.28 -27.51
CA PRO A 101 -2.04 3.52 -27.87
C PRO A 101 -2.61 4.76 -27.19
N ARG A 102 -3.34 5.58 -27.95
CA ARG A 102 -3.99 6.80 -27.42
C ARG A 102 -5.15 6.48 -26.46
N GLN A 103 -5.62 5.24 -26.46
CA GLN A 103 -6.70 4.74 -25.62
C GLN A 103 -6.36 3.30 -25.19
N PRO A 104 -6.60 2.92 -23.92
CA PRO A 104 -6.30 1.57 -23.42
C PRO A 104 -7.00 0.46 -24.22
N THR A 105 -8.25 0.69 -24.65
CA THR A 105 -9.08 -0.30 -25.34
C THR A 105 -8.56 -0.71 -26.72
N ILE A 106 -7.65 0.05 -27.32
CA ILE A 106 -7.13 -0.24 -28.68
C ILE A 106 -6.26 -1.50 -28.69
N CYS A 107 -5.55 -1.79 -27.58
CA CYS A 107 -4.72 -2.99 -27.43
C CYS A 107 -5.15 -3.75 -26.17
N GLY A 108 -6.36 -4.29 -26.17
CA GLY A 108 -6.94 -4.94 -24.98
C GLY A 108 -6.19 -6.20 -24.51
N SER A 109 -5.37 -6.81 -25.37
CA SER A 109 -4.56 -7.98 -25.05
C SER A 109 -3.17 -7.64 -24.51
N SER A 110 -2.73 -6.38 -24.56
CA SER A 110 -1.41 -6.01 -24.03
C SER A 110 -1.37 -6.18 -22.52
N ARG A 111 -0.29 -6.80 -22.04
CA ARG A 111 -0.02 -6.98 -20.61
C ARG A 111 1.07 -6.00 -20.16
N ALA A 112 1.01 -5.64 -18.89
CA ALA A 112 1.99 -4.80 -18.23
C ALA A 112 2.18 -5.29 -16.79
N GLU A 113 3.35 -5.02 -16.24
CA GLU A 113 3.72 -5.34 -14.87
C GLU A 113 3.86 -4.05 -14.07
N LEU A 114 3.16 -3.96 -12.94
CA LEU A 114 3.31 -2.86 -11.98
C LEU A 114 4.14 -3.36 -10.81
N GLN A 115 5.39 -2.90 -10.74
CA GLN A 115 6.31 -3.24 -9.66
C GLN A 115 6.23 -2.16 -8.58
N LEU A 116 5.85 -2.54 -7.36
CA LEU A 116 5.84 -1.64 -6.22
C LEU A 116 7.27 -1.42 -5.69
N GLU A 117 7.55 -0.20 -5.25
CA GLU A 117 8.84 0.13 -4.67
C GLU A 117 8.88 -0.29 -3.19
N GLN A 118 9.85 -1.13 -2.84
CA GLN A 118 9.97 -1.69 -1.48
C GLN A 118 10.30 -0.62 -0.42
N SER A 119 10.88 0.51 -0.83
CA SER A 119 11.25 1.62 0.07
C SER A 119 10.05 2.37 0.65
N VAL A 120 8.88 2.25 0.01
CA VAL A 120 7.68 3.05 0.33
C VAL A 120 6.93 2.48 1.54
N PHE A 121 6.98 1.16 1.74
CA PHE A 121 6.33 0.46 2.83
C PHE A 121 7.31 -0.48 3.52
N ASN A 122 7.24 -0.58 4.85
CA ASN A 122 8.05 -1.58 5.57
C ASN A 122 7.73 -3.01 5.12
N ASN A 123 6.45 -3.28 4.81
CA ASN A 123 5.89 -4.57 4.36
C ASN A 123 4.98 -4.32 3.14
N PRO A 124 5.54 -4.18 1.92
CA PRO A 124 4.77 -3.83 0.72
C PRO A 124 3.70 -4.87 0.35
N GLU A 125 3.91 -6.13 0.70
CA GLU A 125 2.97 -7.23 0.48
C GLU A 125 1.65 -7.05 1.25
N HIS A 126 1.69 -6.44 2.43
CA HIS A 126 0.47 -6.16 3.21
C HIS A 126 -0.44 -5.14 2.51
N ALA A 127 0.11 -4.23 1.71
CA ALA A 127 -0.66 -3.26 0.94
C ALA A 127 -1.44 -3.89 -0.22
N LEU A 128 -1.10 -5.12 -0.61
CA LEU A 128 -1.72 -5.85 -1.71
C LEU A 128 -2.79 -6.85 -1.25
N VAL A 129 -2.91 -7.11 0.05
CA VAL A 129 -3.86 -8.09 0.60
C VAL A 129 -5.30 -7.70 0.27
N GLY A 130 -6.06 -8.63 -0.30
CA GLY A 130 -7.47 -8.42 -0.67
C GLY A 130 -7.65 -7.80 -2.06
N LEU A 131 -6.58 -7.37 -2.73
CA LEU A 131 -6.66 -6.83 -4.09
C LEU A 131 -7.07 -7.91 -5.10
N GLU A 132 -6.74 -9.17 -4.83
CA GLU A 132 -7.13 -10.35 -5.60
C GLU A 132 -8.65 -10.59 -5.67
N GLN A 133 -9.42 -9.98 -4.78
CA GLN A 133 -10.89 -10.08 -4.77
C GLN A 133 -11.53 -9.23 -5.89
N PHE A 134 -10.76 -8.34 -6.53
CA PHE A 134 -11.24 -7.46 -7.59
C PHE A 134 -10.77 -7.91 -8.96
N SER A 135 -11.67 -7.86 -9.94
CA SER A 135 -11.32 -8.18 -11.34
C SER A 135 -10.56 -7.05 -12.03
N HIS A 136 -10.71 -5.82 -11.56
CA HIS A 136 -10.12 -4.62 -12.16
C HIS A 136 -9.64 -3.65 -11.09
N ILE A 137 -8.58 -2.91 -11.43
CA ILE A 137 -7.98 -1.90 -10.57
C ILE A 137 -7.88 -0.56 -11.30
N TRP A 138 -7.96 0.53 -10.54
CA TRP A 138 -7.66 1.86 -11.03
C TRP A 138 -6.18 2.15 -10.83
N VAL A 139 -5.49 2.50 -11.91
CA VAL A 139 -4.09 2.91 -11.88
C VAL A 139 -4.00 4.40 -12.16
N ILE A 140 -3.51 5.15 -11.19
CA ILE A 140 -3.15 6.56 -11.33
C ILE A 140 -1.65 6.63 -11.56
N PHE A 141 -1.22 7.27 -12.64
CA PHE A 141 0.19 7.33 -13.01
C PHE A 141 0.58 8.73 -13.49
N LEU A 142 1.88 9.04 -13.41
CA LEU A 142 2.41 10.31 -13.87
C LEU A 142 2.96 10.17 -15.31
N PHE A 143 2.60 11.09 -16.20
CA PHE A 143 3.22 11.19 -17.52
C PHE A 143 4.62 11.85 -17.42
N HIS A 144 5.58 11.08 -16.92
CA HIS A 144 6.96 11.53 -16.64
C HIS A 144 7.69 12.16 -17.86
N LYS A 145 7.34 11.78 -19.09
CA LYS A 145 7.93 12.34 -20.33
C LYS A 145 7.23 13.59 -20.88
N ASN A 146 6.23 14.17 -20.20
CA ASN A 146 5.46 15.28 -20.75
C ASN A 146 6.19 16.63 -20.81
N GLY A 147 7.39 16.73 -20.22
CA GLY A 147 8.17 17.96 -20.17
C GLY A 147 7.53 19.05 -19.32
N HIS A 148 8.33 19.99 -18.82
CA HIS A 148 7.88 21.12 -17.99
C HIS A 148 7.31 22.29 -18.82
N LEU A 149 6.74 21.99 -19.98
CA LEU A 149 6.40 22.98 -21.00
C LEU A 149 4.98 23.51 -20.80
N SER A 150 4.90 24.84 -20.67
CA SER A 150 3.71 25.71 -20.80
C SER A 150 2.42 24.99 -21.21
N HIS A 151 1.51 24.82 -20.25
CA HIS A 151 0.21 24.20 -20.50
C HIS A 151 -0.71 25.16 -21.24
N LYS A 152 -1.13 24.77 -22.45
CA LYS A 152 -2.09 25.54 -23.23
C LYS A 152 -3.50 25.28 -22.70
N ALA A 153 -4.26 26.34 -22.46
CA ALA A 153 -5.67 26.24 -22.05
C ALA A 153 -6.56 25.54 -23.09
N LYS A 154 -6.17 25.61 -24.37
CA LYS A 154 -6.85 24.92 -25.49
C LYS A 154 -5.88 23.96 -26.18
N VAL A 155 -6.40 22.80 -26.56
CA VAL A 155 -5.67 21.74 -27.29
C VAL A 155 -6.42 21.33 -28.56
N LYS A 156 -5.74 20.62 -29.45
CA LYS A 156 -6.32 20.01 -30.67
C LYS A 156 -6.26 18.48 -30.55
N PRO A 157 -7.31 17.83 -30.03
CA PRO A 157 -7.36 16.38 -29.96
C PRO A 157 -7.35 15.74 -31.35
N PRO A 158 -6.63 14.62 -31.57
CA PRO A 158 -6.55 13.97 -32.88
C PRO A 158 -7.91 13.55 -33.45
N ARG A 159 -8.87 13.22 -32.59
CA ARG A 159 -10.21 12.74 -32.98
C ARG A 159 -11.17 13.85 -33.42
N LEU A 160 -10.80 15.13 -33.27
CA LEU A 160 -11.68 16.26 -33.54
C LEU A 160 -11.32 17.03 -34.82
N ASN A 161 -10.64 16.39 -35.78
CA ASN A 161 -10.34 16.95 -37.11
C ASN A 161 -9.81 18.40 -37.08
N GLY A 162 -8.92 18.72 -36.13
CA GLY A 162 -8.30 20.04 -36.00
C GLY A 162 -9.08 21.07 -35.15
N LYS A 163 -10.28 20.76 -34.66
CA LYS A 163 -11.05 21.63 -33.75
C LYS A 163 -10.29 21.86 -32.43
N ARG A 164 -10.23 23.12 -31.99
CA ARG A 164 -9.65 23.51 -30.70
C ARG A 164 -10.71 23.43 -29.61
N VAL A 165 -10.42 22.71 -28.53
CA VAL A 165 -11.29 22.56 -27.36
C VAL A 165 -10.51 22.84 -26.08
N GLY A 166 -11.22 23.13 -24.98
CA GLY A 166 -10.60 23.38 -23.68
C GLY A 166 -9.88 22.13 -23.16
N LEU A 167 -8.71 22.31 -22.53
CA LEU A 167 -7.86 21.21 -22.09
C LEU A 167 -8.61 20.18 -21.22
N TYR A 168 -9.41 20.64 -20.27
CA TYR A 168 -10.13 19.78 -19.33
C TYR A 168 -11.32 19.03 -19.95
N SER A 169 -11.76 19.41 -21.14
CA SER A 169 -12.74 18.62 -21.92
C SER A 169 -12.12 17.41 -22.63
N THR A 170 -10.82 17.15 -22.42
CA THR A 170 -10.06 16.15 -23.18
C THR A 170 -9.27 15.21 -22.28
N ARG A 171 -8.76 14.14 -22.89
CA ARG A 171 -7.81 13.21 -22.28
C ARG A 171 -6.33 13.50 -22.59
N SER A 172 -5.99 14.76 -22.92
CA SER A 172 -4.62 15.16 -23.26
C SER A 172 -3.64 14.85 -22.12
N PRO A 173 -2.45 14.29 -22.38
CA PRO A 173 -1.46 14.06 -21.34
C PRO A 173 -0.84 15.41 -20.86
N HIS A 174 -0.70 16.39 -21.75
CA HIS A 174 -0.10 17.69 -21.45
C HIS A 174 -1.04 18.59 -20.62
N ARG A 175 -0.94 18.52 -19.29
CA ARG A 175 -1.77 19.26 -18.31
C ARG A 175 -0.94 19.76 -17.14
N PRO A 176 -1.43 20.76 -16.36
CA PRO A 176 -0.78 21.23 -15.13
C PRO A 176 -0.36 20.11 -14.19
N ASN A 177 -1.29 19.20 -13.90
CA ASN A 177 -0.99 17.96 -13.19
C ASN A 177 -1.06 16.83 -14.21
N ALA A 178 0.10 16.33 -14.63
CA ALA A 178 0.24 15.34 -15.68
C ALA A 178 -0.12 13.92 -15.19
N LEU A 179 -1.29 13.78 -14.57
CA LEU A 179 -1.82 12.52 -14.05
C LEU A 179 -2.67 11.84 -15.12
N GLY A 180 -2.39 10.57 -15.34
CA GLY A 180 -3.18 9.62 -16.11
C GLY A 180 -4.01 8.72 -15.19
N LEU A 181 -5.11 8.22 -15.72
CA LEU A 181 -5.99 7.27 -15.06
C LEU A 181 -6.33 6.16 -16.06
N THR A 182 -6.14 4.91 -15.65
CA THR A 182 -6.47 3.73 -16.44
C THR A 182 -7.20 2.72 -15.57
N LEU A 183 -8.29 2.15 -16.10
CA LEU A 183 -8.90 0.94 -15.57
C LEU A 183 -8.19 -0.27 -16.20
N ALA A 184 -7.54 -1.09 -15.40
CA ALA A 184 -6.83 -2.27 -15.86
C ALA A 184 -7.47 -3.53 -15.27
N LYS A 185 -7.52 -4.61 -16.06
CA LYS A 185 -7.89 -5.94 -15.55
C LYS A 185 -6.73 -6.46 -14.72
N LEU A 186 -7.00 -6.89 -13.49
CA LEU A 186 -6.01 -7.56 -12.66
C LEU A 186 -5.85 -9.00 -13.15
N ASP A 187 -4.63 -9.37 -13.54
CA ASP A 187 -4.34 -10.71 -14.04
C ASP A 187 -3.82 -11.63 -12.93
N LYS A 188 -2.76 -11.21 -12.26
CA LYS A 188 -2.14 -11.94 -11.16
C LYS A 188 -1.39 -10.96 -10.25
N ILE A 189 -1.36 -11.28 -8.96
CA ILE A 189 -0.44 -10.68 -7.99
C ILE A 189 0.69 -11.68 -7.75
N VAL A 190 1.92 -11.22 -7.91
CA VAL A 190 3.13 -12.02 -7.68
C VAL A 190 3.83 -11.38 -6.49
N GLY A 191 3.97 -12.12 -5.39
CA GLY A 191 4.86 -11.72 -4.29
C GLY A 191 6.31 -11.74 -4.76
N PRO A 192 7.27 -11.24 -3.96
CA PRO A 192 8.69 -11.32 -4.31
C PRO A 192 8.99 -12.77 -4.69
N SER A 193 9.28 -12.99 -5.97
CA SER A 193 9.50 -14.32 -6.50
C SER A 193 10.71 -14.94 -5.80
N ASP A 194 10.65 -16.24 -5.52
CA ASP A 194 11.75 -17.07 -5.01
C ASP A 194 13.05 -16.96 -5.87
N SER A 195 13.04 -16.21 -6.97
CA SER A 195 14.21 -15.85 -7.77
C SER A 195 15.15 -14.85 -7.10
N GLU A 196 14.68 -14.06 -6.14
CA GLU A 196 15.55 -13.17 -5.33
C GLU A 196 15.98 -13.80 -4.01
N ARG A 197 15.38 -14.92 -3.60
CA ARG A 197 15.93 -15.68 -2.49
C ARG A 197 17.22 -16.33 -2.99
N PRO A 198 18.35 -16.11 -2.29
CA PRO A 198 19.56 -16.82 -2.62
C PRO A 198 19.29 -18.32 -2.45
N ARG A 199 19.23 -19.02 -3.58
CA ARG A 199 19.07 -20.46 -3.64
C ARG A 199 20.43 -21.09 -3.80
N PHE A 200 20.61 -22.22 -3.14
CA PHE A 200 21.69 -23.13 -3.45
C PHE A 200 21.67 -23.49 -4.94
N ARG A 201 22.83 -23.43 -5.59
CA ARG A 201 22.97 -23.75 -7.02
C ARG A 201 22.99 -25.25 -7.25
N PHE A 202 23.57 -25.99 -6.31
CA PHE A 202 23.79 -27.42 -6.40
C PHE A 202 22.94 -28.22 -5.40
N LEU A 203 22.66 -27.66 -4.22
CA LEU A 203 21.82 -28.34 -3.22
C LEU A 203 20.35 -28.11 -3.53
N ARG A 204 19.57 -29.20 -3.50
CA ARG A 204 18.18 -29.23 -3.99
C ARG A 204 17.15 -28.96 -2.90
N SER A 205 17.53 -29.12 -1.64
CA SER A 205 16.65 -28.89 -0.49
C SER A 205 17.40 -28.32 0.72
N SER A 206 16.65 -27.74 1.66
CA SER A 206 17.17 -27.28 2.96
C SER A 206 17.77 -28.43 3.78
N ASP A 207 17.19 -29.63 3.68
CA ASP A 207 17.66 -30.81 4.39
C ASP A 207 19.00 -31.30 3.86
N GLU A 208 19.18 -31.26 2.53
CA GLU A 208 20.45 -31.59 1.87
C GLU A 208 21.55 -30.61 2.26
N ALA A 209 21.24 -29.31 2.27
CA ALA A 209 22.17 -28.28 2.71
C ALA A 209 22.56 -28.45 4.19
N ALA A 210 21.59 -28.73 5.07
CA ALA A 210 21.86 -28.98 6.47
C ALA A 210 22.70 -30.25 6.68
N ALA A 211 22.45 -31.31 5.90
CA ALA A 211 23.26 -32.53 5.94
C ALA A 211 24.70 -32.26 5.48
N ALA A 212 24.90 -31.48 4.42
CA ALA A 212 26.21 -31.11 3.92
C ALA A 212 27.01 -30.28 4.95
N ILE A 213 26.37 -29.26 5.56
CA ILE A 213 26.98 -28.45 6.63
C ILE A 213 27.37 -29.34 7.82
N ARG A 214 26.46 -30.22 8.28
CA ARG A 214 26.77 -31.18 9.36
C ARG A 214 27.96 -32.06 9.00
N GLY A 215 28.01 -32.60 7.78
CA GLY A 215 29.12 -33.43 7.31
C GLY A 215 30.47 -32.70 7.35
N VAL A 216 30.52 -31.45 6.88
CA VAL A 216 31.73 -30.62 6.92
C VAL A 216 32.16 -30.38 8.37
N LEU A 217 31.24 -29.98 9.25
CA LEU A 217 31.57 -29.68 10.65
C LEU A 217 32.00 -30.91 11.44
N SER A 218 31.37 -32.08 11.20
CA SER A 218 31.76 -33.35 11.83
C SER A 218 33.18 -33.80 11.45
N ALA A 219 33.63 -33.49 10.23
CA ALA A 219 34.99 -33.79 9.79
C ALA A 219 36.06 -32.82 10.34
N ASP A 220 35.65 -31.73 10.99
CA ASP A 220 36.46 -30.58 11.38
C ASP A 220 37.33 -30.04 10.20
N PRO A 221 36.83 -29.05 9.44
CA PRO A 221 37.53 -28.50 8.27
C PRO A 221 38.79 -27.70 8.65
N ARG A 222 39.07 -27.48 9.94
CA ARG A 222 40.22 -26.69 10.39
C ARG A 222 41.51 -27.49 10.25
N SER A 223 42.55 -26.83 9.73
CA SER A 223 43.89 -27.40 9.69
C SER A 223 44.37 -27.78 11.11
N VAL A 224 45.25 -28.78 11.20
CA VAL A 224 45.85 -29.22 12.48
C VAL A 224 46.54 -28.05 13.18
N TYR A 225 47.20 -27.18 12.41
CA TYR A 225 47.78 -25.94 12.91
C TYR A 225 46.72 -25.06 13.60
N ARG A 226 45.59 -24.80 12.93
CA ARG A 226 44.54 -23.93 13.46
C ARG A 226 43.88 -24.52 14.71
N ARG A 227 43.74 -25.85 14.79
CA ARG A 227 43.24 -26.55 15.98
C ARG A 227 44.14 -26.44 17.20
N THR A 228 45.46 -26.39 16.99
CA THR A 228 46.46 -26.49 18.07
C THR A 228 47.10 -25.16 18.45
N ARG A 229 47.22 -24.23 17.51
CA ARG A 229 48.03 -23.00 17.66
C ARG A 229 47.19 -21.72 17.65
N CYS A 230 45.98 -21.73 17.11
CA CYS A 230 45.12 -20.55 17.03
C CYS A 230 44.17 -20.50 18.23
N LYS A 231 44.08 -19.33 18.88
CA LYS A 231 43.10 -19.05 19.96
C LYS A 231 41.70 -18.78 19.42
N ASP A 232 41.62 -18.38 18.15
CA ASP A 232 40.35 -18.08 17.49
C ASP A 232 39.56 -19.37 17.21
N LYS A 233 38.33 -19.37 17.69
CA LYS A 233 37.38 -20.48 17.58
C LYS A 233 36.34 -20.25 16.49
N LEU A 234 36.32 -19.05 15.89
CA LEU A 234 35.52 -18.79 14.70
C LEU A 234 36.17 -19.41 13.48
N PHE A 235 35.34 -19.97 12.62
CA PHE A 235 35.71 -20.52 11.33
C PHE A 235 34.66 -20.16 10.30
N PHE A 236 35.11 -19.80 9.11
CA PHE A 236 34.27 -19.43 7.98
C PHE A 236 34.62 -20.34 6.81
N PHE A 237 33.59 -20.83 6.14
CA PHE A 237 33.74 -21.56 4.89
C PHE A 237 32.52 -21.30 4.00
N THR A 238 32.75 -21.42 2.70
CA THR A 238 31.70 -21.29 1.70
C THR A 238 31.21 -22.68 1.30
N LEU A 239 29.91 -22.86 1.25
CA LEU A 239 29.25 -24.06 0.76
C LEU A 239 28.20 -23.65 -0.27
N ASP A 240 28.43 -24.06 -1.51
CA ASP A 240 27.60 -23.68 -2.65
C ASP A 240 27.53 -22.15 -2.85
N THR A 241 26.39 -21.53 -2.57
CA THR A 241 26.18 -20.07 -2.69
C THR A 241 26.05 -19.38 -1.33
N ALA A 242 26.44 -20.04 -0.23
CA ALA A 242 26.34 -19.49 1.12
C ALA A 242 27.70 -19.50 1.85
N ASP A 243 28.00 -18.40 2.55
CA ASP A 243 29.05 -18.29 3.55
C ASP A 243 28.52 -18.70 4.92
N ILE A 244 29.20 -19.65 5.55
CA ILE A 244 28.84 -20.20 6.86
C ILE A 244 29.89 -19.78 7.87
N THR A 245 29.44 -19.07 8.90
CA THR A 245 30.22 -18.74 10.10
C THR A 245 29.87 -19.71 11.19
N CYS A 246 30.88 -20.39 11.72
CA CYS A 246 30.73 -21.39 12.77
C CYS A 246 31.75 -21.20 13.88
N TRP A 247 31.38 -21.67 15.07
CA TRP A 247 32.18 -21.64 16.27
C TRP A 247 32.51 -23.06 16.71
N PHE A 248 33.79 -23.31 16.99
CA PHE A 248 34.26 -24.60 17.47
C PHE A 248 34.60 -24.54 18.96
N GLY A 249 33.84 -25.27 19.76
CA GLY A 249 34.08 -25.49 21.18
C GLY A 249 34.69 -26.86 21.49
N PRO A 250 34.89 -27.19 22.77
CA PRO A 250 35.37 -28.50 23.19
C PRO A 250 34.35 -29.59 22.83
N GLY A 251 34.60 -30.34 21.77
CA GLY A 251 33.74 -31.45 21.33
C GLY A 251 32.45 -31.04 20.60
N PHE A 252 32.29 -29.77 20.23
CA PHE A 252 31.13 -29.31 19.46
C PHE A 252 31.49 -28.26 18.41
N ALA A 253 30.64 -28.16 17.39
CA ALA A 253 30.65 -27.11 16.39
C ALA A 253 29.24 -26.54 16.27
N GLU A 254 29.12 -25.21 16.31
CA GLU A 254 27.85 -24.49 16.22
C GLU A 254 27.88 -23.54 15.03
N VAL A 255 26.80 -23.53 14.24
CA VAL A 255 26.65 -22.56 13.15
C VAL A 255 26.05 -21.29 13.73
N LEU A 256 26.78 -20.19 13.63
CA LEU A 256 26.34 -18.89 14.14
C LEU A 256 25.56 -18.10 13.09
N GLN A 257 26.00 -18.16 11.83
CA GLN A 257 25.43 -17.36 10.76
C GLN A 257 25.59 -18.05 9.40
N ILE A 258 24.57 -17.92 8.57
CA ILE A 258 24.58 -18.33 7.17
C ILE A 258 24.18 -17.11 6.34
N GLN A 259 25.03 -16.68 5.42
CA GLN A 259 24.79 -15.53 4.54
C GLN A 259 24.98 -15.95 3.08
N PRO A 260 24.23 -15.39 2.13
CA PRO A 260 24.51 -15.60 0.71
C PRO A 260 25.84 -14.96 0.33
N VAL A 261 26.62 -15.64 -0.53
CA VAL A 261 27.85 -15.08 -1.09
C VAL A 261 27.48 -13.86 -1.92
N GLN A 262 28.01 -12.69 -1.55
CA GLN A 262 27.83 -11.47 -2.33
C GLN A 262 28.59 -11.63 -3.65
N CYS A 263 27.86 -11.83 -4.76
CA CYS A 263 28.48 -11.69 -6.08
C CYS A 263 28.95 -10.23 -6.23
N PRO A 264 30.20 -9.99 -6.68
CA PRO A 264 30.58 -8.65 -7.09
C PRO A 264 29.59 -8.18 -8.16
N VAL A 265 28.91 -7.07 -7.89
CA VAL A 265 28.10 -6.42 -8.91
C VAL A 265 29.09 -5.95 -9.97
N ASP A 266 29.13 -6.63 -11.11
CA ASP A 266 29.90 -6.19 -12.26
C ASP A 266 29.43 -4.79 -12.63
N SER A 267 30.23 -3.78 -12.29
CA SER A 267 30.04 -2.40 -12.71
C SER A 267 30.15 -2.36 -14.23
N LYS A 268 29.02 -2.27 -14.93
CA LYS A 268 28.94 -1.87 -16.33
C LYS A 268 27.92 -0.76 -16.49
#